data_AF-A0A4P9XUV3-F1
#
_entry.id   AF-A0A4P9XUV3-F1
#
_cell.length_a   1.000
_cell.length_b   1.000
_cell.length_c   1.000
_cell.angle_alpha   90.00
_cell.angle_beta   90.00
_cell.angle_gamma   90.00
#
_symmetry.space_group_name_H-M   'P 1'
#
loop_
_entity.id
_entity.type
_entity.pdbx_description
1 polymer ?
#
loop_
_entity_poly.entity_id
_entity_poly.type
_entity_poly.pdbx_seq_one_letter_code
_entity_poly.pdbx_strand_id
1 'polypeptide(L)'
;MFDGLRLTRTAPESVYLLPVQSRSLQMAEYQRRARSVAELGDRLPQVDMSTLATHMDAMTAALPEDVAVSIEMRCAVASLAVYGWEGQQLHGQPVLRCASCHQTVGLWGFRTILSTAEGDAMASHTMSGDGEDESAATLQVFDPAAEHRWYCPWVSDYAGQAAKTASNFSFGIVNGDLSCTTHRVKAGWQHTLELFESPSTVTPHSASANVGSADSSGSAGSSSKSVGH
;
A
#
# COMPACT_ATOMS: atom_id res chain seq x y z
N MET A 1 38.52 -26.94 -19.57
CA MET A 1 38.54 -25.85 -18.57
C MET A 1 37.62 -24.77 -19.07
N PHE A 2 36.37 -24.75 -18.64
CA PHE A 2 35.47 -23.62 -18.85
C PHE A 2 35.47 -22.84 -17.54
N ASP A 3 36.17 -21.71 -17.55
CA ASP A 3 36.15 -20.74 -16.46
C ASP A 3 34.71 -20.25 -16.24
N GLY A 4 34.10 -20.72 -15.16
CA GLY A 4 33.79 -19.86 -14.02
C GLY A 4 33.19 -18.48 -14.26
N LEU A 5 32.39 -18.26 -15.31
CA LEU A 5 31.52 -17.08 -15.41
C LEU A 5 30.36 -17.24 -14.41
N ARG A 6 30.65 -17.06 -13.12
CA ARG A 6 29.63 -16.59 -12.17
C ARG A 6 29.23 -15.20 -12.65
N LEU A 7 28.17 -15.14 -13.44
CA LEU A 7 27.38 -13.93 -13.63
C LEU A 7 26.88 -13.51 -12.24
N THR A 8 27.67 -12.73 -11.51
CA THR A 8 27.15 -11.87 -10.45
C THR A 8 26.33 -10.81 -11.17
N ARG A 9 25.11 -11.19 -11.56
CA ARG A 9 24.14 -10.32 -12.20
C ARG A 9 23.61 -9.40 -11.10
N THR A 10 24.41 -8.41 -10.72
CA THR A 10 23.96 -7.32 -9.87
C THR A 10 22.96 -6.53 -10.70
N ALA A 11 21.69 -6.54 -10.29
CA ALA A 11 20.71 -5.66 -10.89
C ALA A 11 21.14 -4.19 -10.62
N PRO A 12 20.90 -3.27 -11.56
CA PRO A 12 21.18 -1.86 -11.30
C PRO A 12 20.36 -1.38 -10.10
N GLU A 13 20.95 -0.49 -9.29
CA GLU A 13 20.36 0.03 -8.04
C GLU A 13 18.95 0.60 -8.24
N SER A 14 18.67 1.15 -9.42
CA SER A 14 17.35 1.68 -9.79
C SER A 14 16.21 0.66 -9.74
N VAL A 15 16.49 -0.65 -9.83
CA VAL A 15 15.47 -1.71 -9.71
C VAL A 15 14.93 -1.81 -8.28
N TYR A 16 15.70 -1.33 -7.30
CA TYR A 16 15.37 -1.38 -5.88
C TYR A 16 14.73 -0.08 -5.37
N LEU A 17 14.50 0.91 -6.25
CA LEU A 17 13.94 2.20 -5.88
C LEU A 17 12.52 2.37 -6.45
N LEU A 18 11.58 2.76 -5.60
CA LEU A 18 10.30 3.28 -6.09
C LEU A 18 10.52 4.70 -6.65
N PRO A 19 9.83 5.07 -7.75
CA PRO A 19 9.87 6.43 -8.26
C PRO A 19 9.44 7.43 -7.18
N VAL A 20 10.19 8.53 -7.05
CA VAL A 20 9.77 9.65 -6.21
C VAL A 20 8.52 10.27 -6.83
N GLN A 21 7.46 10.39 -6.03
CA GLN A 21 6.16 10.88 -6.46
C GLN A 21 5.65 11.94 -5.47
N SER A 22 4.73 12.79 -5.91
CA SER A 22 4.04 13.71 -5.02
C SER A 22 3.15 12.93 -4.04
N ARG A 23 2.95 13.47 -2.84
CA ARG A 23 2.05 12.88 -1.83
C ARG A 23 0.66 12.56 -2.37
N SER A 24 0.10 13.47 -3.17
CA SER A 24 -1.22 13.29 -3.79
C SER A 24 -1.26 12.09 -4.74
N LEU A 25 -0.23 11.93 -5.57
CA LEU A 25 -0.12 10.81 -6.49
C LEU A 25 0.09 9.50 -5.72
N GLN A 26 0.91 9.51 -4.66
CA GLN A 26 1.16 8.33 -3.83
C GLN A 26 -0.12 7.87 -3.11
N MET A 27 -0.92 8.81 -2.60
CA MET A 27 -2.23 8.51 -2.01
C MET A 27 -3.21 7.97 -3.05
N ALA A 28 -3.27 8.57 -4.24
CA ALA A 28 -4.12 8.09 -5.32
C ALA A 28 -3.74 6.67 -5.77
N GLU A 29 -2.45 6.36 -5.86
CA GLU A 29 -1.93 5.04 -6.17
C GLU A 29 -2.24 4.02 -5.06
N TYR A 30 -2.13 4.41 -3.78
CA TYR A 30 -2.58 3.57 -2.66
C TYR A 30 -4.07 3.23 -2.78
N GLN A 31 -4.92 4.23 -2.99
CA GLN A 31 -6.36 4.03 -3.15
C GLN A 31 -6.71 3.19 -4.38
N ARG A 32 -5.97 3.35 -5.49
CA ARG A 32 -6.12 2.52 -6.70
C ARG A 32 -5.86 1.05 -6.38
N ARG A 33 -4.74 0.76 -5.71
CA ARG A 33 -4.40 -0.61 -5.27
C ARG A 33 -5.46 -1.18 -4.33
N ALA A 34 -5.90 -0.39 -3.36
CA ALA A 34 -6.95 -0.79 -2.42
C ALA A 34 -8.25 -1.20 -3.12
N ARG A 35 -8.73 -0.43 -4.11
CA ARG A 35 -9.92 -0.80 -4.89
C ARG A 35 -9.71 -2.11 -5.65
N SER A 36 -8.58 -2.24 -6.33
CA SER A 36 -8.23 -3.45 -7.08
C SER A 36 -8.16 -4.70 -6.19
N VAL A 37 -7.64 -4.59 -4.96
CA VAL A 37 -7.64 -5.69 -3.99
C VAL A 37 -9.06 -5.98 -3.50
N ALA A 38 -9.87 -4.95 -3.25
CA ALA A 38 -11.25 -5.10 -2.78
C ALA A 38 -12.16 -5.84 -3.77
N GLU A 39 -11.88 -5.77 -5.07
CA GLU A 39 -12.58 -6.53 -6.12
C GLU A 39 -12.47 -8.06 -5.94
N LEU A 40 -11.51 -8.55 -5.15
CA LEU A 40 -11.40 -9.97 -4.83
C LEU A 40 -12.51 -10.47 -3.90
N GLY A 41 -13.13 -9.56 -3.13
CA GLY A 41 -14.27 -9.86 -2.26
C GLY A 41 -13.92 -10.85 -1.16
N ASP A 42 -14.84 -11.79 -0.97
CA ASP A 42 -14.77 -12.88 0.02
C ASP A 42 -13.58 -13.84 -0.16
N ARG A 43 -12.88 -13.74 -1.28
CA ARG A 43 -11.69 -14.55 -1.61
C ARG A 43 -10.39 -13.92 -1.10
N LEU A 44 -10.47 -12.82 -0.37
CA LEU A 44 -9.29 -12.21 0.25
C LEU A 44 -8.68 -13.14 1.30
N PRO A 45 -7.34 -13.19 1.36
CA PRO A 45 -6.68 -14.04 2.33
C PRO A 45 -6.72 -13.38 3.72
N GLN A 46 -6.63 -14.20 4.76
CA GLN A 46 -6.23 -13.75 6.07
C GLN A 46 -4.78 -13.26 5.99
N VAL A 47 -4.54 -12.03 6.41
CA VAL A 47 -3.24 -11.35 6.28
C VAL A 47 -2.57 -11.25 7.65
N ASP A 48 -1.26 -11.53 7.71
CA ASP A 48 -0.46 -11.21 8.90
C ASP A 48 -0.28 -9.69 9.02
N MET A 49 -0.83 -9.14 10.11
CA MET A 49 -0.83 -7.69 10.40
C MET A 49 0.19 -7.30 11.46
N SER A 50 0.99 -8.24 11.96
CA SER A 50 1.92 -8.02 13.07
C SER A 50 2.81 -6.77 12.87
N THR A 51 3.28 -6.53 11.65
CA THR A 51 4.16 -5.41 11.31
C THR A 51 3.42 -4.06 11.20
N LEU A 52 2.12 -4.07 10.90
CA LEU A 52 1.33 -2.86 10.64
C LEU A 52 0.34 -2.50 11.75
N ALA A 53 0.28 -3.30 12.83
CA ALA A 53 -0.74 -3.20 13.88
C ALA A 53 -0.93 -1.77 14.43
N THR A 54 0.15 -1.00 14.61
CA THR A 54 0.09 0.37 15.16
C THR A 54 -0.42 1.42 14.18
N HIS A 55 -0.47 1.12 12.88
CA HIS A 55 -0.87 2.06 11.82
C HIS A 55 -2.25 1.72 11.23
N MET A 56 -2.90 0.66 11.70
CA MET A 56 -4.12 0.12 11.09
C MET A 56 -5.24 1.14 10.96
N ASP A 57 -5.50 1.92 12.01
CA ASP A 57 -6.56 2.92 12.00
C ASP A 57 -6.31 3.99 10.93
N ALA A 58 -5.06 4.46 10.81
CA ALA A 58 -4.69 5.50 9.86
C ALA A 58 -4.77 4.99 8.41
N MET A 59 -4.32 3.76 8.15
CA MET A 59 -4.42 3.14 6.82
C MET A 59 -5.88 2.89 6.42
N THR A 60 -6.68 2.32 7.33
CA THR A 60 -8.08 2.01 7.06
C THR A 60 -8.95 3.26 6.94
N ALA A 61 -8.59 4.36 7.61
CA ALA A 61 -9.22 5.67 7.42
C ALA A 61 -8.89 6.31 6.06
N ALA A 62 -7.76 5.96 5.45
CA ALA A 62 -7.36 6.45 4.12
C ALA A 62 -7.99 5.66 2.95
N LEU A 63 -8.65 4.53 3.24
CA LEU A 63 -9.38 3.76 2.24
C LEU A 63 -10.56 4.55 1.68
N PRO A 64 -10.90 4.37 0.39
CA PRO A 64 -12.15 4.89 -0.17
C PRO A 64 -13.37 4.36 0.60
N GLU A 65 -14.43 5.17 0.68
CA GLU A 65 -15.67 4.79 1.40
C GLU A 65 -16.40 3.60 0.76
N ASP A 66 -16.22 3.41 -0.55
CA ASP A 66 -16.80 2.32 -1.34
C ASP A 66 -16.05 0.99 -1.20
N VAL A 67 -14.96 0.94 -0.44
CA VAL A 67 -14.09 -0.23 -0.31
C VAL A 67 -14.36 -1.01 0.98
N ALA A 68 -14.71 -2.30 0.79
CA ALA A 68 -14.82 -3.36 1.81
C ALA A 68 -15.83 -3.11 2.93
N VAL A 69 -16.62 -4.14 3.25
CA VAL A 69 -17.79 -4.01 4.14
C VAL A 69 -17.48 -4.41 5.58
N SER A 70 -16.61 -5.39 5.80
CA SER A 70 -16.18 -5.80 7.14
C SER A 70 -14.86 -5.16 7.57
N ILE A 71 -14.64 -5.05 8.88
CA ILE A 71 -13.39 -4.50 9.44
C ILE A 71 -12.20 -5.37 9.03
N GLU A 72 -12.34 -6.69 9.07
CA GLU A 72 -11.29 -7.63 8.70
C GLU A 72 -10.91 -7.48 7.22
N MET A 73 -11.91 -7.31 6.34
CA MET A 73 -11.70 -7.08 4.92
C MET A 73 -11.02 -5.73 4.67
N ARG A 74 -11.45 -4.66 5.36
CA ARG A 74 -10.80 -3.34 5.29
C ARG A 74 -9.33 -3.42 5.73
N CYS A 75 -9.06 -4.13 6.82
CA CYS A 75 -7.69 -4.35 7.28
C CYS A 75 -6.85 -5.09 6.23
N ALA A 76 -7.34 -6.21 5.69
CA ALA A 76 -6.65 -6.97 4.65
C ALA A 76 -6.36 -6.12 3.41
N VAL A 77 -7.36 -5.40 2.90
CA VAL A 77 -7.22 -4.50 1.75
C VAL A 77 -6.20 -3.41 2.02
N ALA A 78 -6.28 -2.74 3.16
CA ALA A 78 -5.37 -1.66 3.53
C ALA A 78 -3.92 -2.16 3.56
N SER A 79 -3.67 -3.28 4.24
CA SER A 79 -2.32 -3.84 4.37
C SER A 79 -1.75 -4.30 3.03
N LEU A 80 -2.51 -5.04 2.23
CA LEU A 80 -2.08 -5.48 0.91
C LEU A 80 -1.73 -4.28 0.00
N ALA A 81 -2.55 -3.23 0.02
CA ALA A 81 -2.31 -2.02 -0.75
C ALA A 81 -1.07 -1.23 -0.27
N VAL A 82 -0.79 -1.22 1.04
CA VAL A 82 0.44 -0.63 1.61
C VAL A 82 1.69 -1.38 1.17
N TYR A 83 1.62 -2.70 1.05
CA TYR A 83 2.72 -3.51 0.49
C TYR A 83 2.81 -3.48 -1.05
N GLY A 84 1.92 -2.74 -1.73
CA GLY A 84 2.02 -2.58 -3.18
C GLY A 84 1.41 -3.72 -3.98
N TRP A 85 0.54 -4.53 -3.37
CA TRP A 85 -0.22 -5.56 -4.06
C TRP A 85 -1.44 -4.98 -4.77
N GLU A 86 -1.77 -5.58 -5.91
CA GLU A 86 -2.97 -5.32 -6.71
C GLU A 86 -3.75 -6.63 -6.86
N GLY A 87 -5.07 -6.57 -6.72
CA GLY A 87 -5.95 -7.71 -6.96
C GLY A 87 -6.24 -7.89 -8.45
N GLN A 88 -6.23 -9.14 -8.91
CA GLN A 88 -6.55 -9.50 -10.28
C GLN A 88 -7.26 -10.87 -10.33
N GLN A 89 -7.99 -11.13 -11.41
CA GLN A 89 -8.43 -12.48 -11.75
C GLN A 89 -7.63 -13.03 -12.93
N LEU A 90 -7.02 -14.20 -12.74
CA LEU A 90 -6.32 -14.93 -13.80
C LEU A 90 -7.06 -16.24 -14.06
N HIS A 91 -7.66 -16.37 -15.25
CA HIS A 91 -8.50 -17.53 -15.60
C HIS A 91 -9.60 -17.83 -14.55
N GLY A 92 -10.21 -16.78 -13.99
CA GLY A 92 -11.24 -16.87 -12.96
C GLY A 92 -10.72 -17.11 -11.54
N GLN A 93 -9.41 -17.33 -11.36
CA GLN A 93 -8.79 -17.52 -10.05
C GLN A 93 -8.32 -16.18 -9.47
N PRO A 94 -8.56 -15.92 -8.17
CA PRO A 94 -8.10 -14.70 -7.52
C PRO A 94 -6.58 -14.76 -7.30
N VAL A 95 -5.89 -13.72 -7.75
CA VAL A 95 -4.45 -13.57 -7.60
C VAL A 95 -4.10 -12.16 -7.10
N LEU A 96 -3.01 -12.07 -6.35
CA LEU A 96 -2.35 -10.80 -6.05
C LEU A 96 -1.15 -10.61 -6.96
N ARG A 97 -0.97 -9.40 -7.47
CA ARG A 97 0.15 -9.04 -8.35
C ARG A 97 0.87 -7.81 -7.82
N CYS A 98 2.20 -7.85 -7.80
CA CYS A 98 3.02 -6.66 -7.55
C CYS A 98 3.50 -6.08 -8.88
N ALA A 99 3.23 -4.80 -9.14
CA ALA A 99 3.68 -4.13 -10.37
C ALA A 99 5.21 -3.95 -10.44
N SER A 100 5.89 -3.87 -9.29
CA SER A 100 7.32 -3.57 -9.22
C SER A 100 8.20 -4.81 -9.40
N CYS A 101 7.87 -5.93 -8.74
CA CYS A 101 8.65 -7.17 -8.86
C CYS A 101 7.99 -8.22 -9.76
N HIS A 102 6.83 -7.89 -10.35
CA HIS A 102 6.04 -8.76 -11.25
C HIS A 102 5.64 -10.11 -10.64
N GLN A 103 5.77 -10.26 -9.32
CA GLN A 103 5.33 -11.46 -8.63
C GLN A 103 3.81 -11.55 -8.69
N THR A 104 3.31 -12.74 -9.00
CA THR A 104 1.88 -13.07 -9.00
C THR A 104 1.68 -14.26 -8.07
N VAL A 105 0.79 -14.11 -7.10
CA VAL A 105 0.53 -15.11 -6.05
C VAL A 105 -0.93 -15.52 -6.12
N GLY A 106 -1.15 -16.83 -6.24
CA GLY A 106 -2.47 -17.42 -6.17
C GLY A 106 -2.98 -17.54 -4.76
N LEU A 107 -4.25 -17.24 -4.52
CA LEU A 107 -4.81 -17.23 -3.17
C LEU A 107 -5.34 -18.57 -2.66
N TRP A 108 -5.34 -19.62 -3.49
CA TRP A 108 -5.86 -20.95 -3.15
C TRP A 108 -5.08 -21.69 -2.04
N GLY A 109 -3.84 -21.27 -1.76
CA GLY A 109 -3.00 -21.84 -0.69
C GLY A 109 -3.14 -21.15 0.68
N PHE A 110 -4.01 -20.15 0.78
CA PHE A 110 -4.13 -19.30 1.96
C PHE A 110 -5.53 -19.38 2.57
N ARG A 111 -5.60 -19.19 3.89
CA ARG A 111 -6.89 -19.08 4.59
C ARG A 111 -7.61 -17.83 4.10
N THR A 112 -8.92 -17.90 3.90
CA THR A 112 -9.72 -16.70 3.58
C THR A 112 -10.26 -16.06 4.85
N ILE A 113 -10.61 -14.78 4.77
CA ILE A 113 -11.18 -14.03 5.91
C ILE A 113 -12.52 -14.61 6.38
N LEU A 114 -13.28 -15.25 5.49
CA LEU A 114 -14.57 -15.86 5.86
C LEU A 114 -14.43 -17.24 6.48
N SER A 115 -13.39 -18.00 6.14
CA SER A 115 -13.18 -19.36 6.66
C SER A 115 -13.01 -19.42 8.19
N THR A 116 -12.67 -18.30 8.84
CA THR A 116 -12.54 -18.22 10.30
C THR A 116 -13.86 -18.03 11.05
N ALA A 117 -14.95 -17.60 10.38
CA ALA A 117 -16.23 -17.35 11.04
C ALA A 117 -17.05 -18.64 11.28
N GLU A 118 -16.80 -19.69 10.49
CA GLU A 118 -17.60 -20.93 10.53
C GLU A 118 -16.90 -22.08 11.29
N GLY A 119 -15.61 -21.93 11.62
CA GLY A 119 -14.78 -22.98 12.23
C GLY A 119 -14.85 -23.12 13.76
N ASP A 120 -15.35 -22.11 14.49
CA ASP A 120 -15.42 -22.15 15.96
C ASP A 120 -16.77 -22.64 16.51
N ALA A 121 -17.75 -22.94 15.65
CA ALA A 121 -19.11 -23.29 16.05
C ALA A 121 -19.50 -24.77 15.86
N MET A 122 -18.68 -25.62 15.23
CA MET A 122 -19.14 -26.98 14.88
C MET A 122 -18.07 -28.08 14.94
N ALA A 123 -17.27 -28.09 16.00
CA ALA A 123 -16.56 -29.31 16.43
C ALA A 123 -17.44 -30.12 17.40
N SER A 124 -18.61 -30.59 16.96
CA SER A 124 -19.39 -31.60 17.71
C SER A 124 -20.41 -32.32 16.82
N HIS A 125 -20.14 -33.61 16.57
CA HIS A 125 -21.04 -34.65 16.01
C HIS A 125 -21.56 -34.40 14.56
N THR A 126 -21.29 -35.23 13.55
CA THR A 126 -21.61 -36.67 13.43
C THR A 126 -21.01 -37.25 12.13
N MET A 127 -20.79 -38.57 12.10
CA MET A 127 -20.08 -39.39 11.11
C MET A 127 -20.62 -39.43 9.66
N SER A 128 -19.69 -39.69 8.73
CA SER A 128 -19.79 -40.45 7.45
C SER A 128 -20.00 -39.67 6.14
N GLY A 129 -18.91 -39.50 5.39
CA GLY A 129 -18.89 -39.17 3.96
C GLY A 129 -17.44 -39.03 3.47
N ASP A 130 -16.97 -39.97 2.66
CA ASP A 130 -15.63 -39.97 2.05
C ASP A 130 -15.40 -38.74 1.16
N GLY A 131 -14.32 -37.99 1.44
CA GLY A 131 -13.70 -37.06 0.50
C GLY A 131 -13.45 -35.64 1.03
N GLU A 132 -12.16 -35.31 1.24
CA GLU A 132 -11.58 -33.94 1.22
C GLU A 132 -11.57 -33.07 2.51
N ASP A 133 -11.59 -33.64 3.72
CA ASP A 133 -11.38 -32.87 4.97
C ASP A 133 -9.91 -32.83 5.47
N GLU A 134 -8.95 -32.69 4.56
CA GLU A 134 -7.51 -32.43 4.89
C GLU A 134 -7.13 -30.95 4.68
N SER A 135 -8.03 -30.11 4.18
CA SER A 135 -7.64 -28.93 3.39
C SER A 135 -7.67 -27.56 4.10
N ALA A 136 -8.23 -27.41 5.29
CA ALA A 136 -8.28 -26.09 5.97
C ALA A 136 -7.18 -25.89 7.03
N ALA A 137 -6.76 -26.97 7.70
CA ALA A 137 -5.75 -26.92 8.76
C ALA A 137 -4.33 -26.64 8.23
N THR A 138 -4.07 -26.93 6.95
CA THR A 138 -2.78 -26.78 6.27
C THR A 138 -2.61 -25.42 5.57
N LEU A 139 -3.68 -24.65 5.39
CA LEU A 139 -3.64 -23.35 4.73
C LEU A 139 -2.90 -22.33 5.58
N GLN A 140 -2.07 -21.52 4.93
CA GLN A 140 -1.22 -20.53 5.57
C GLN A 140 -1.93 -19.19 5.71
N VAL A 141 -1.48 -18.38 6.68
CA VAL A 141 -1.78 -16.95 6.73
C VAL A 141 -0.87 -16.25 5.72
N PHE A 142 -1.41 -15.29 4.98
CA PHE A 142 -0.65 -14.57 3.97
C PHE A 142 0.25 -13.51 4.62
N ASP A 143 1.57 -13.61 4.45
CA ASP A 143 2.52 -12.57 4.83
C ASP A 143 2.81 -11.68 3.60
N PRO A 144 2.28 -10.44 3.55
CA PRO A 144 2.44 -9.59 2.38
C PRO A 144 3.88 -9.25 2.05
N ALA A 145 4.77 -9.22 3.04
CA ALA A 145 6.16 -8.86 2.83
C ALA A 145 6.94 -10.05 2.28
N ALA A 146 6.75 -11.25 2.86
CA ALA A 146 7.46 -12.46 2.46
C ALA A 146 7.10 -12.95 1.05
N GLU A 147 5.88 -12.68 0.60
CA GLU A 147 5.40 -13.13 -0.72
C GLU A 147 5.97 -12.31 -1.89
N HIS A 148 6.69 -11.21 -1.63
CA HIS A 148 7.43 -10.50 -2.66
C HIS A 148 8.73 -11.22 -3.04
N ARG A 149 9.25 -10.92 -4.24
CA ARG A 149 10.64 -11.29 -4.57
C ARG A 149 11.60 -10.50 -3.69
N TRP A 150 12.74 -11.12 -3.36
CA TRP A 150 13.77 -10.56 -2.47
C TRP A 150 14.31 -9.17 -2.87
N TYR A 151 14.18 -8.79 -4.14
CA TYR A 151 14.62 -7.49 -4.68
C TYR A 151 13.51 -6.44 -4.80
N CYS A 152 12.28 -6.77 -4.38
CA CYS A 152 11.14 -5.90 -4.59
C CYS A 152 11.30 -4.59 -3.79
N PRO A 153 11.20 -3.41 -4.43
CA PRO A 153 11.39 -2.12 -3.76
C PRO A 153 10.33 -1.83 -2.69
N TRP A 154 9.21 -2.57 -2.70
CA TRP A 154 8.21 -2.49 -1.63
C TRP A 154 8.72 -3.01 -0.30
N VAL A 155 9.61 -4.01 -0.28
CA VAL A 155 10.09 -4.68 0.94
C VAL A 155 11.61 -4.58 1.14
N SER A 156 12.37 -4.31 0.08
CA SER A 156 13.82 -4.18 0.14
C SER A 156 14.22 -2.82 0.71
N ASP A 157 14.82 -2.81 1.89
CA ASP A 157 15.63 -1.68 2.38
C ASP A 157 17.06 -1.81 1.79
N TYR A 158 17.19 -1.53 0.49
CA TYR A 158 18.47 -1.69 -0.23
C TYR A 158 19.58 -0.82 0.38
N ALA A 159 19.25 0.38 0.88
CA ALA A 159 20.20 1.24 1.57
C ALA A 159 20.70 0.61 2.90
N GLY A 160 19.81 -0.02 3.66
CA GLY A 160 20.16 -0.79 4.85
C GLY A 160 21.01 -2.02 4.55
N GLN A 161 20.81 -2.68 3.41
CA GLN A 161 21.62 -3.85 2.99
C GLN A 161 23.00 -3.44 2.47
N ALA A 162 23.09 -2.39 1.66
CA ALA A 162 24.35 -1.85 1.15
C ALA A 162 25.25 -1.32 2.29
N ALA A 163 24.68 -0.61 3.27
CA ALA A 163 25.42 -0.13 4.43
C ALA A 163 25.96 -1.27 5.32
N LYS A 164 25.18 -2.34 5.53
CA LYS A 164 25.61 -3.54 6.27
C LYS A 164 26.70 -4.34 5.55
N THR A 165 26.67 -4.33 4.21
CA THR A 165 27.68 -5.01 3.39
C THR A 165 28.98 -4.20 3.36
N ALA A 166 28.89 -2.86 3.32
CA ALA A 166 30.03 -1.96 3.43
C ALA A 166 30.68 -1.99 4.83
N SER A 167 29.91 -2.12 5.91
CA SER A 167 30.46 -2.23 7.28
C SER A 167 31.23 -3.53 7.54
N ASN A 168 31.09 -4.54 6.69
CA ASN A 168 31.85 -5.79 6.77
C ASN A 168 33.17 -5.76 5.97
N PHE A 169 33.42 -4.67 5.23
CA PHE A 169 34.67 -4.43 4.49
C PHE A 169 35.34 -3.17 5.04
N SER A 170 35.99 -3.30 6.21
CA SER A 170 36.88 -2.26 6.73
C SER A 170 38.15 -2.19 5.87
N PHE A 171 38.09 -1.51 4.73
CA PHE A 171 39.28 -0.97 4.10
C PHE A 171 39.42 0.49 4.55
N GLY A 172 40.53 0.78 5.23
CA GLY A 172 40.77 2.09 5.84
C GLY A 172 40.71 3.21 4.79
N ILE A 173 39.86 4.20 5.03
CA ILE A 173 39.84 5.44 4.27
C ILE A 173 40.71 6.46 5.00
N VAL A 174 41.81 6.84 4.35
CA VAL A 174 42.66 7.97 4.71
C VAL A 174 42.09 9.21 4.01
N ASN A 175 41.60 10.16 4.82
CA ASN A 175 41.32 11.57 4.52
C ASN A 175 40.31 11.94 3.41
N GLY A 176 39.23 12.60 3.84
CA GLY A 176 38.72 13.82 3.20
C GLY A 176 37.57 13.67 2.21
N ASP A 177 36.38 14.12 2.64
CA ASP A 177 35.28 14.63 1.81
C ASP A 177 34.59 13.69 0.80
N LEU A 178 33.84 12.71 1.33
CA LEU A 178 32.56 12.32 0.75
C LEU A 178 31.49 12.29 1.83
N SER A 179 30.87 13.45 2.10
CA SER A 179 29.50 13.48 2.61
C SER A 179 28.56 13.05 1.47
N CYS A 180 28.61 11.78 1.11
CA CYS A 180 27.48 11.16 0.43
C CYS A 180 26.42 11.06 1.53
N THR A 181 25.43 11.94 1.50
CA THR A 181 24.22 11.77 2.28
C THR A 181 23.61 10.43 1.87
N THR A 182 23.93 9.37 2.61
CA THR A 182 23.28 8.08 2.50
C THR A 182 21.83 8.27 2.93
N HIS A 183 21.01 8.82 2.03
CA HIS A 183 19.59 8.93 2.23
C HIS A 183 19.09 7.51 2.40
N ARG A 184 18.67 7.14 3.63
CA ARG A 184 18.11 5.82 3.89
C ARG A 184 16.91 5.65 2.97
N VAL A 185 17.07 4.83 1.95
CA VAL A 185 15.98 4.46 1.05
C VAL A 185 15.09 3.51 1.84
N LYS A 186 14.02 4.05 2.42
CA LYS A 186 13.00 3.27 3.09
C LYS A 186 12.31 2.35 2.07
N ALA A 187 11.85 1.19 2.55
CA ALA A 187 11.05 0.30 1.73
C ALA A 187 9.71 0.98 1.35
N GLY A 188 9.14 0.61 0.22
CA GLY A 188 7.91 1.26 -0.28
C GLY A 188 6.74 1.25 0.69
N TRP A 189 6.59 0.18 1.48
CA TRP A 189 5.54 0.11 2.49
C TRP A 189 5.73 1.15 3.59
N GLN A 190 6.97 1.38 4.03
CA GLN A 190 7.32 2.40 5.03
C GLN A 190 7.03 3.80 4.50
N HIS A 191 7.42 4.06 3.25
CA HIS A 191 7.13 5.34 2.59
C HIS A 191 5.63 5.60 2.49
N THR A 192 4.84 4.55 2.27
CA THR A 192 3.37 4.67 2.22
C THR A 192 2.78 4.96 3.60
N LEU A 193 3.34 4.40 4.69
CA LEU A 193 2.89 4.69 6.05
C LEU A 193 3.08 6.17 6.43
N GLU A 194 4.19 6.78 6.02
CA GLU A 194 4.47 8.20 6.28
C GLU A 194 3.43 9.15 5.67
N LEU A 195 2.72 8.69 4.62
CA LEU A 195 1.60 9.44 4.03
C LEU A 195 0.45 9.63 5.01
N PHE A 196 0.30 8.74 5.99
CA PHE A 196 -0.78 8.79 6.96
C PHE A 196 -0.39 9.60 8.21
N GLU A 197 0.90 9.62 8.55
CA GLU A 197 1.41 10.27 9.78
C GLU A 197 1.69 11.77 9.60
N SER A 198 2.04 12.22 8.40
CA SER A 198 2.47 13.60 8.18
C SER A 198 1.25 14.54 8.08
N PRO A 199 1.10 15.60 8.89
CA PRO A 199 0.07 16.60 8.62
C PRO A 199 0.35 17.29 7.27
N SER A 200 -0.69 17.52 6.47
CA SER A 200 -0.56 18.33 5.25
C SER A 200 -0.23 19.76 5.67
N THR A 201 1.03 20.16 5.60
CA THR A 201 1.45 21.56 5.76
C THR A 201 0.99 22.34 4.54
N VAL A 202 -0.27 22.75 4.54
CA VAL A 202 -0.74 23.82 3.65
C VAL A 202 -0.15 25.11 4.20
N THR A 203 0.93 25.59 3.61
CA THR A 203 1.34 26.99 3.78
C THR A 203 0.31 27.86 3.07
N PRO A 204 -0.41 28.75 3.78
CA PRO A 204 -1.27 29.71 3.11
C PRO A 204 -0.37 30.72 2.37
N HIS A 205 -0.31 30.61 1.04
CA HIS A 205 0.18 31.70 0.22
C HIS A 205 -0.73 32.90 0.46
N SER A 206 -0.21 33.90 1.16
CA SER A 206 -0.87 35.17 1.41
C SER A 206 -1.30 35.77 0.07
N ALA A 207 -2.62 35.84 -0.14
CA ALA A 207 -3.19 36.54 -1.27
C ALA A 207 -2.75 38.01 -1.20
N SER A 208 -2.01 38.45 -2.21
CA SER A 208 -1.70 39.85 -2.43
C SER A 208 -3.02 40.57 -2.74
N ALA A 209 -3.51 41.35 -1.78
CA ALA A 209 -4.68 42.19 -1.94
C ALA A 209 -4.35 43.35 -2.90
N ASN A 210 -4.69 43.17 -4.18
CA ASN A 210 -4.73 44.27 -5.12
C ASN A 210 -6.08 44.99 -4.92
N VAL A 211 -6.09 46.04 -4.10
CA VAL A 211 -7.25 46.93 -3.92
C VAL A 211 -7.32 47.86 -5.12
N GLY A 212 -8.18 47.51 -6.08
CA GLY A 212 -8.62 48.40 -7.14
C GLY A 212 -10.10 48.16 -7.37
N SER A 213 -10.96 48.94 -6.71
CA SER A 213 -12.38 48.99 -7.03
C SER A 213 -12.81 50.43 -7.15
N ALA A 214 -13.26 50.73 -8.36
CA ALA A 214 -13.81 51.97 -8.84
C ALA A 214 -15.13 52.33 -8.17
N ASP A 215 -15.35 53.64 -8.09
CA ASP A 215 -16.60 54.28 -7.71
C ASP A 215 -17.75 53.88 -8.64
N SER A 216 -18.90 53.56 -8.05
CA SER A 216 -20.21 53.60 -8.73
C SER A 216 -21.29 53.87 -7.69
N SER A 217 -21.66 55.13 -7.58
CA SER A 217 -22.77 55.64 -6.79
C SER A 217 -24.11 55.32 -7.48
N GLY A 218 -24.99 54.63 -6.75
CA GLY A 218 -26.38 54.41 -7.11
C GLY A 218 -27.33 55.44 -6.48
N SER A 219 -28.40 55.78 -7.19
CA SER A 219 -29.66 56.35 -6.70
C SER A 219 -30.62 56.49 -7.89
N ALA A 220 -31.93 56.36 -7.82
CA ALA A 220 -32.88 55.89 -6.83
C ALA A 220 -34.29 55.93 -7.49
N GLY A 221 -35.25 55.14 -6.99
CA GLY A 221 -36.71 55.36 -7.16
C GLY A 221 -37.30 54.93 -8.50
N SER A 222 -38.52 54.39 -8.61
CA SER A 222 -39.66 54.51 -7.71
C SER A 222 -40.65 53.36 -7.91
N SER A 223 -41.20 52.89 -6.80
CA SER A 223 -42.39 52.04 -6.71
C SER A 223 -43.61 52.72 -7.34
N SER A 224 -44.47 51.93 -7.98
CA SER A 224 -45.88 52.30 -8.22
C SER A 224 -46.76 51.14 -7.81
N LYS A 225 -47.65 51.39 -6.85
CA LYS A 225 -48.64 50.46 -6.32
C LYS A 225 -50.03 51.06 -6.57
N SER A 226 -50.94 50.20 -7.06
CA SER A 226 -52.41 50.24 -7.01
C SER A 226 -53.18 51.41 -7.64
N VAL A 227 -54.23 51.10 -8.42
CA VAL A 227 -55.66 51.15 -7.99
C VAL A 227 -56.46 50.28 -8.97
N GLY A 228 -57.28 49.37 -8.46
CA GLY A 228 -58.44 48.80 -9.17
C GLY A 228 -59.71 49.49 -8.66
N HIS A 229 -60.74 49.53 -9.51
CA HIS A 229 -62.14 49.95 -9.29
C HIS A 229 -62.49 50.86 -8.10
#